data_AF-A0A9W4CNT9-F1
#
_entry.id   AF-A0A9W4CNT9-F1
#
_cell.length_a   1.000
_cell.length_b   1.000
_cell.length_c   1.000
_cell.angle_alpha   90.00
_cell.angle_beta   90.00
_cell.angle_gamma   90.00
#
_symmetry.space_group_name_H-M   'P 1'
#
loop_
_entity.id
_entity.type
_entity.pdbx_description
1 polymer ?
#
loop_
_entity_poly.entity_id
_entity_poly.type
_entity_poly.pdbx_seq_one_letter_code
_entity_poly.pdbx_strand_id
1 'polypeptide(L)'
;MENNDFCTIDQKLLIKEQIIQHLEDYGVFWDRDNQKIIVDDPNDFREVQRKLSEQTNLKGQQYKEKVQKYLAEPSDINISKIDPYLVVVEPIAEHQKLWAYAISHWSIPVTNGYGRRIRYFVFDSQNHKLIGIIGLCDPVIGLGVRDENSINWTKNQKLKRLYNCMTAYILGAIPPYNRVLASKLVALAVMFPTVRQDFYRKYKNKSSLITGENKKSDLVYIDTLGAFGKSAIYNRLINWEFVDYTKGQSHLHITANGSWELIKQVVPPEVFETYKYGKGPNWKMRILKRGLRELGLSEDMLSIGWQRAYYRCPLAENWKEYLLGETSSVVWQKFTQKDLVTYWHQRWVNPRMDVLQAKLDEE
;
A
#
# COMPACT_ATOMS: atom_id res chain seq x y z
N MET A 1 41.16 -20.53 -10.33
CA MET A 1 40.16 -20.11 -9.34
C MET A 1 38.88 -20.81 -9.73
N GLU A 2 38.61 -21.96 -9.11
CA GLU A 2 37.38 -22.72 -9.36
C GLU A 2 36.19 -21.86 -8.96
N ASN A 3 35.32 -21.54 -9.92
CA ASN A 3 33.99 -21.02 -9.63
C ASN A 3 33.26 -22.11 -8.84
N ASN A 4 33.19 -21.93 -7.53
CA ASN A 4 32.23 -22.66 -6.69
C ASN A 4 30.85 -22.10 -7.03
N ASP A 5 30.34 -22.47 -8.20
CA ASP A 5 29.02 -22.05 -8.64
C ASP A 5 28.02 -22.82 -7.79
N PHE A 6 27.31 -22.09 -6.92
CA PHE A 6 26.33 -22.61 -5.95
C PHE A 6 25.20 -23.44 -6.61
N CYS A 7 25.06 -23.32 -7.93
CA CYS A 7 24.06 -23.97 -8.75
C CYS A 7 24.68 -24.29 -10.12
N THR A 8 24.44 -25.49 -10.66
CA THR A 8 25.00 -25.89 -11.96
C THR A 8 24.38 -25.09 -13.11
N ILE A 9 25.06 -25.05 -14.27
CA ILE A 9 24.53 -24.36 -15.46
C ILE A 9 23.16 -24.92 -15.85
N ASP A 10 22.98 -26.25 -15.84
CA ASP A 10 21.71 -26.90 -16.18
C ASP A 10 20.59 -26.54 -15.20
N GLN A 11 20.89 -26.46 -13.91
CA GLN A 11 19.93 -26.04 -12.90
C GLN A 11 19.52 -24.58 -13.07
N LYS A 12 20.48 -23.69 -13.35
CA LYS A 12 20.21 -22.27 -13.64
C LYS A 12 19.30 -22.11 -14.87
N LEU A 13 19.52 -22.91 -15.92
CA LEU A 13 18.67 -22.93 -17.12
C LEU A 13 17.24 -23.38 -16.80
N LEU A 14 17.07 -24.48 -16.07
CA LEU A 14 15.76 -24.98 -15.65
C LEU A 14 14.99 -23.93 -14.82
N ILE A 15 15.67 -23.32 -13.84
CA ILE A 15 15.08 -22.28 -13.00
C ILE A 15 14.66 -21.06 -13.85
N LYS A 16 15.50 -20.66 -14.80
CA LYS A 16 15.19 -19.55 -15.71
C LYS A 16 13.92 -19.83 -16.52
N GLU A 17 13.77 -21.03 -17.08
CA GLU A 17 12.58 -21.43 -17.84
C GLU A 17 11.32 -21.45 -16.96
N GLN A 18 11.42 -21.98 -15.73
CA GLN A 18 10.31 -21.95 -14.78
C GLN A 18 9.89 -20.53 -14.41
N ILE A 19 10.83 -19.61 -14.21
CA ILE A 19 10.52 -18.20 -13.91
C ILE A 19 9.82 -17.54 -15.09
N ILE A 20 10.25 -17.81 -16.33
CA ILE A 20 9.59 -17.29 -17.53
C ILE A 20 8.17 -17.86 -17.65
N GLN A 21 7.98 -19.17 -17.47
CA GLN A 21 6.65 -19.80 -17.48
C GLN A 21 5.72 -19.18 -16.42
N HIS A 22 6.21 -19.00 -15.19
CA HIS A 22 5.43 -18.35 -14.15
C HIS A 22 5.08 -16.88 -14.47
N LEU A 23 5.81 -16.20 -15.34
CA LEU A 23 5.43 -14.84 -15.78
C LEU A 23 4.30 -14.94 -16.81
N GLU A 24 4.44 -15.85 -17.78
CA GLU A 24 3.46 -16.08 -18.86
C GLU A 24 2.09 -16.51 -18.31
N ASP A 25 2.06 -17.36 -17.28
CA ASP A 25 0.82 -17.80 -16.61
C ASP A 25 -0.03 -16.61 -16.07
N TYR A 26 0.62 -15.47 -15.82
CA TYR A 26 -0.01 -14.26 -15.31
C TYR A 26 -0.18 -13.17 -16.37
N GLY A 27 0.17 -13.44 -17.64
CA GLY A 27 0.08 -12.47 -18.74
C GLY A 27 1.25 -11.50 -18.79
N VAL A 28 2.43 -11.91 -18.32
CA VAL A 28 3.68 -11.15 -18.44
C VAL A 28 4.63 -11.95 -19.31
N PHE A 29 4.96 -11.44 -20.50
CA PHE A 29 5.75 -12.17 -21.49
C PHE A 29 7.21 -11.72 -21.48
N TRP A 30 8.13 -12.64 -21.75
CA TRP A 30 9.56 -12.32 -21.88
C TRP A 30 9.93 -12.15 -23.36
N ASP A 31 10.31 -10.93 -23.73
CA ASP A 31 10.91 -10.62 -25.02
C ASP A 31 12.40 -11.01 -24.99
N ARG A 32 12.72 -12.08 -25.70
CA ARG A 32 14.08 -12.63 -25.78
C ARG A 32 15.02 -11.71 -26.54
N ASP A 33 14.52 -10.98 -27.54
CA ASP A 33 15.33 -10.14 -28.43
C ASP A 33 15.73 -8.85 -27.72
N ASN A 34 14.78 -8.22 -27.02
CA ASN A 34 15.03 -6.98 -26.30
C ASN A 34 15.43 -7.19 -24.83
N GLN A 35 15.43 -8.43 -24.35
CA GLN A 35 15.68 -8.82 -22.95
C GLN A 35 14.84 -8.01 -21.95
N LYS A 36 13.54 -7.89 -22.24
CA LYS A 36 12.58 -7.13 -21.44
C LYS A 36 11.30 -7.92 -21.27
N ILE A 37 10.49 -7.52 -20.30
CA ILE A 37 9.13 -8.05 -20.20
C ILE A 37 8.14 -7.16 -20.94
N ILE A 38 7.08 -7.76 -21.47
CA ILE A 38 5.98 -7.10 -22.16
C ILE A 38 4.67 -7.50 -21.49
N VAL A 39 3.75 -6.53 -21.42
CA VAL A 39 2.35 -6.71 -21.04
C VAL A 39 1.54 -6.02 -22.13
N ASP A 40 0.71 -6.77 -22.85
CA ASP A 40 0.18 -6.34 -24.15
C ASP A 40 -0.86 -5.21 -24.04
N ASP A 41 -1.69 -5.16 -22.98
CA ASP A 41 -2.67 -4.09 -22.71
C ASP A 41 -2.47 -3.46 -21.30
N PRO A 42 -2.57 -2.14 -21.12
CA PRO A 42 -2.75 -1.51 -19.80
C PRO A 42 -3.84 -2.13 -18.91
N ASN A 43 -4.93 -2.67 -19.48
CA ASN A 43 -5.94 -3.45 -18.76
C ASN A 43 -5.39 -4.79 -18.27
N ASP A 44 -4.40 -5.36 -18.95
CA ASP A 44 -3.75 -6.59 -18.51
C ASP A 44 -3.02 -6.38 -17.19
N PHE A 45 -2.47 -5.20 -16.88
CA PHE A 45 -1.91 -4.98 -15.53
C PHE A 45 -2.96 -5.17 -14.45
N ARG A 46 -4.20 -4.74 -14.68
CA ARG A 46 -5.29 -4.95 -13.72
C ARG A 46 -5.58 -6.43 -13.55
N GLU A 47 -5.61 -7.16 -14.66
CA GLU A 47 -5.86 -8.60 -14.66
C GLU A 47 -4.70 -9.40 -14.04
N VAL A 48 -3.45 -9.10 -14.41
CA VAL A 48 -2.21 -9.62 -13.82
C VAL A 48 -2.25 -9.43 -12.30
N GLN A 49 -2.50 -8.20 -11.83
CA GLN A 49 -2.57 -7.93 -10.40
C GLN A 49 -3.73 -8.65 -9.72
N ARG A 50 -4.89 -8.77 -10.39
CA ARG A 50 -6.05 -9.52 -9.89
C ARG A 50 -5.66 -10.98 -9.67
N LYS A 51 -5.11 -11.66 -10.68
CA LYS A 51 -4.63 -13.06 -10.58
C LYS A 51 -3.59 -13.24 -9.46
N LEU A 52 -2.62 -12.34 -9.34
CA LEU A 52 -1.63 -12.39 -8.24
C LEU A 52 -2.29 -12.18 -6.86
N SER A 53 -3.34 -11.35 -6.79
CA SER A 53 -4.09 -11.10 -5.55
C SER A 53 -4.91 -12.33 -5.12
N GLU A 54 -5.32 -13.19 -6.04
CA GLU A 54 -6.05 -14.42 -5.73
C GLU A 54 -5.21 -15.39 -4.88
N GLN A 55 -3.91 -15.47 -5.14
CA GLN A 55 -3.00 -16.31 -4.36
C GLN A 55 -2.75 -15.77 -2.94
N THR A 56 -2.81 -14.45 -2.77
CA THR A 56 -2.32 -13.77 -1.57
C THR A 56 -3.45 -13.30 -0.66
N ASN A 57 -4.49 -12.67 -1.22
CA ASN A 57 -5.56 -12.00 -0.50
C ASN A 57 -6.79 -12.91 -0.29
N LEU A 58 -7.16 -13.76 -1.26
CA LEU A 58 -8.42 -14.53 -1.20
C LEU A 58 -8.47 -15.55 -0.07
N LYS A 59 -7.31 -15.94 0.50
CA LYS A 59 -7.27 -16.78 1.70
C LYS A 59 -8.11 -16.20 2.84
N GLY A 60 -8.32 -14.89 2.90
CA GLY A 60 -9.18 -14.25 3.88
C GLY A 60 -10.68 -14.59 3.78
N GLN A 61 -11.16 -14.99 2.60
CA GLN A 61 -12.58 -15.34 2.38
C GLN A 61 -13.03 -16.52 3.25
N GLN A 62 -12.11 -17.42 3.62
CA GLN A 62 -12.38 -18.53 4.54
C GLN A 62 -12.88 -18.07 5.93
N TYR A 63 -12.69 -16.79 6.27
CA TYR A 63 -13.11 -16.23 7.55
C TYR A 63 -14.47 -15.53 7.50
N LYS A 64 -15.16 -15.49 6.35
CA LYS A 64 -16.44 -14.77 6.16
C LYS A 64 -17.44 -15.06 7.28
N GLU A 65 -17.76 -16.33 7.52
CA GLU A 65 -18.70 -16.75 8.56
C GLU A 65 -18.26 -16.31 9.97
N LYS A 66 -16.95 -16.37 10.25
CA LYS A 66 -16.39 -15.99 11.56
C LYS A 66 -16.45 -14.49 11.83
N VAL A 67 -16.62 -13.68 10.79
CA VAL A 67 -16.62 -12.21 10.88
C VAL A 67 -17.93 -11.58 10.40
N GLN A 68 -18.94 -12.40 10.07
CA GLN A 68 -20.22 -11.97 9.49
C GLN A 68 -20.92 -10.88 10.30
N LYS A 69 -20.76 -10.88 11.64
CA LYS A 69 -21.35 -9.87 12.52
C LYS A 69 -20.90 -8.45 12.18
N TYR A 70 -19.71 -8.29 11.60
CA TYR A 70 -19.13 -7.01 11.18
C TYR A 70 -19.47 -6.63 9.75
N LEU A 71 -20.09 -7.51 8.96
CA LEU A 71 -20.41 -7.26 7.55
C LEU A 71 -21.81 -6.66 7.45
N ALA A 72 -21.94 -5.60 6.66
CA ALA A 72 -23.23 -4.97 6.37
C ALA A 72 -23.91 -5.67 5.20
N GLU A 73 -25.22 -5.79 5.29
CA GLU A 73 -26.09 -5.96 4.12
C GLU A 73 -26.58 -4.59 3.63
N PRO A 74 -27.04 -4.45 2.38
CA PRO A 74 -27.58 -3.18 1.88
C PRO A 74 -28.64 -2.56 2.80
N SER A 75 -29.51 -3.39 3.38
CA SER A 75 -30.57 -2.99 4.31
C SER A 75 -30.07 -2.44 5.65
N ASP A 76 -28.81 -2.71 6.04
CA ASP A 76 -28.21 -2.17 7.25
C ASP A 76 -27.81 -0.69 7.08
N ILE A 77 -27.73 -0.17 5.85
CA ILE A 77 -27.11 1.11 5.54
C ILE A 77 -28.16 2.18 5.23
N ASN A 78 -28.31 3.14 6.15
CA ASN A 78 -28.90 4.43 5.81
C ASN A 78 -27.80 5.39 5.38
N ILE A 79 -27.73 5.70 4.07
CA ILE A 79 -26.64 6.48 3.45
C ILE A 79 -26.48 7.85 4.13
N SER A 80 -27.60 8.52 4.43
CA SER A 80 -27.61 9.85 5.06
C SER A 80 -27.12 9.85 6.52
N LYS A 81 -27.05 8.67 7.15
CA LYS A 81 -26.65 8.51 8.57
C LYS A 81 -25.27 7.90 8.75
N ILE A 82 -24.55 7.59 7.67
CA ILE A 82 -23.20 7.03 7.75
C ILE A 82 -22.30 7.97 8.55
N ASP A 83 -21.76 7.48 9.66
CA ASP A 83 -20.84 8.21 10.53
C ASP A 83 -19.70 7.29 10.99
N PRO A 84 -18.47 7.47 10.46
CA PRO A 84 -17.39 6.52 10.67
C PRO A 84 -16.67 6.73 12.02
N TYR A 85 -16.28 5.65 12.68
CA TYR A 85 -15.30 5.67 13.77
C TYR A 85 -14.16 4.69 13.51
N LEU A 86 -12.98 4.99 14.06
CA LEU A 86 -11.78 4.19 13.87
C LEU A 86 -11.53 3.25 15.04
N VAL A 87 -11.21 1.99 14.73
CA VAL A 87 -10.72 1.00 15.69
C VAL A 87 -9.34 0.54 15.26
N VAL A 88 -8.34 0.69 16.13
CA VAL A 88 -6.98 0.21 15.87
C VAL A 88 -6.99 -1.32 15.81
N VAL A 89 -6.37 -1.89 14.77
CA VAL A 89 -6.26 -3.34 14.61
C VAL A 89 -5.18 -3.87 15.56
N GLU A 90 -5.64 -4.47 16.65
CA GLU A 90 -4.84 -5.20 17.62
C GLU A 90 -4.40 -6.60 17.13
N PRO A 91 -3.31 -7.17 17.68
CA PRO A 91 -2.80 -8.50 17.30
C PRO A 91 -3.62 -9.65 17.93
N ILE A 92 -4.94 -9.53 17.95
CA ILE A 92 -5.86 -10.56 18.45
C ILE A 92 -6.45 -11.36 17.27
N ALA A 93 -6.83 -12.61 17.53
CA ALA A 93 -7.27 -13.54 16.49
C ALA A 93 -8.50 -13.04 15.71
N GLU A 94 -9.44 -12.36 16.37
CA GLU A 94 -10.63 -11.79 15.74
C GLU A 94 -10.29 -10.68 14.73
N HIS A 95 -9.48 -9.71 15.15
CA HIS A 95 -9.00 -8.64 14.28
C HIS A 95 -8.16 -9.16 13.11
N GLN A 96 -7.32 -10.18 13.33
CA GLN A 96 -6.54 -10.78 12.24
C GLN A 96 -7.46 -11.42 11.19
N LYS A 97 -8.51 -12.12 11.61
CA LYS A 97 -9.51 -12.71 10.71
C LYS A 97 -10.30 -11.64 9.95
N LEU A 98 -10.78 -10.61 10.64
CA LEU A 98 -11.53 -9.51 10.01
C LEU A 98 -10.66 -8.72 9.03
N TRP A 99 -9.41 -8.43 9.39
CA TRP A 99 -8.46 -7.78 8.49
C TRP A 99 -8.18 -8.65 7.27
N ALA A 100 -7.92 -9.95 7.46
CA ALA A 100 -7.70 -10.90 6.37
C ALA A 100 -8.91 -10.99 5.43
N TYR A 101 -10.13 -11.04 5.99
CA TYR A 101 -11.35 -10.99 5.19
C TYR A 101 -11.44 -9.68 4.39
N ALA A 102 -11.26 -8.52 5.04
CA ALA A 102 -11.37 -7.23 4.37
C ALA A 102 -10.38 -7.08 3.20
N ILE A 103 -9.10 -7.46 3.38
CA ILE A 103 -8.10 -7.37 2.29
C ILE A 103 -8.43 -8.22 1.06
N SER A 104 -9.26 -9.26 1.21
CA SER A 104 -9.66 -10.11 0.08
C SER A 104 -10.48 -9.39 -0.99
N HIS A 105 -10.99 -8.19 -0.69
CA HIS A 105 -11.67 -7.32 -1.65
C HIS A 105 -10.72 -6.45 -2.50
N TRP A 106 -9.41 -6.50 -2.26
CA TRP A 106 -8.42 -5.76 -3.06
C TRP A 106 -7.87 -6.62 -4.20
N SER A 107 -7.88 -6.07 -5.41
CA SER A 107 -7.36 -6.69 -6.64
C SER A 107 -5.85 -6.51 -6.84
N ILE A 108 -5.10 -6.17 -5.79
CA ILE A 108 -3.64 -6.08 -5.80
C ILE A 108 -3.10 -6.85 -4.59
N PRO A 109 -2.02 -7.64 -4.75
CA PRO A 109 -1.39 -8.33 -3.63
C PRO A 109 -1.07 -7.41 -2.45
N VAL A 110 -1.62 -7.73 -1.28
CA VAL A 110 -1.33 -6.99 -0.05
C VAL A 110 -0.18 -7.66 0.67
N THR A 111 1.00 -7.04 0.62
CA THR A 111 2.19 -7.65 1.23
C THR A 111 2.31 -7.36 2.73
N ASN A 112 2.77 -8.37 3.46
CA ASN A 112 3.35 -8.17 4.78
C ASN A 112 4.68 -7.45 4.60
N GLY A 113 4.83 -6.31 5.27
CA GLY A 113 6.04 -5.49 5.22
C GLY A 113 6.50 -5.14 6.63
N TYR A 114 7.74 -4.72 6.72
CA TYR A 114 8.44 -4.46 7.98
C TYR A 114 8.44 -2.97 8.33
N GLY A 115 8.79 -2.66 9.58
CA GLY A 115 8.82 -1.28 10.09
C GLY A 115 7.53 -0.86 10.77
N ARG A 116 7.34 0.45 10.89
CA ARG A 116 6.17 1.03 11.55
C ARG A 116 4.92 0.70 10.75
N ARG A 117 3.90 0.21 11.45
CA ARG A 117 2.58 -0.05 10.89
C ARG A 117 1.48 0.32 11.87
N ILE A 118 0.44 0.94 11.35
CA ILE A 118 -0.82 1.11 12.07
C ILE A 118 -1.93 0.75 11.09
N ARG A 119 -2.89 -0.02 11.57
CA ARG A 119 -4.02 -0.50 10.81
C ARG A 119 -5.27 -0.08 11.56
N TYR A 120 -6.30 0.31 10.81
CA TYR A 120 -7.59 0.68 11.35
C TYR A 120 -8.69 -0.07 10.63
N PHE A 121 -9.68 -0.53 11.38
CA PHE A 121 -11.03 -0.72 10.89
C PHE A 121 -11.74 0.62 10.90
N VAL A 122 -12.51 0.90 9.86
CA VAL A 122 -13.44 2.03 9.80
C VAL A 122 -14.83 1.45 9.92
N PHE A 123 -15.46 1.60 11.08
CA PHE A 123 -16.81 1.12 11.34
C PHE A 123 -17.82 2.26 11.24
N ASP A 124 -19.05 1.94 10.88
CA ASP A 124 -20.16 2.89 10.94
C ASP A 124 -20.80 2.86 12.32
N SER A 125 -20.99 4.01 12.97
CA SER A 125 -21.66 4.08 14.27
C SER A 125 -23.15 3.77 14.20
N GLN A 126 -23.79 3.85 13.02
CA GLN A 126 -25.22 3.59 12.90
C GLN A 126 -25.59 2.11 13.09
N ASN A 127 -24.70 1.20 12.69
CA ASN A 127 -24.96 -0.25 12.64
C ASN A 127 -23.77 -1.10 13.14
N HIS A 128 -22.65 -0.47 13.50
CA HIS A 128 -21.40 -1.12 13.92
C HIS A 128 -20.80 -2.08 12.88
N LYS A 129 -21.12 -1.88 11.59
CA LYS A 129 -20.59 -2.67 10.47
C LYS A 129 -19.38 -2.00 9.85
N LEU A 130 -18.52 -2.82 9.25
CA LEU A 130 -17.25 -2.41 8.68
C LEU A 130 -17.47 -1.65 7.36
N ILE A 131 -17.19 -0.36 7.36
CA ILE A 131 -17.15 0.47 6.14
C ILE A 131 -15.95 0.07 5.29
N GLY A 132 -14.78 -0.05 5.92
CA GLY A 132 -13.52 -0.26 5.20
C GLY A 132 -12.31 -0.35 6.11
N ILE A 133 -11.14 -0.34 5.49
CA ILE A 133 -9.87 -0.46 6.21
C ILE A 133 -8.85 0.58 5.77
N ILE A 134 -7.97 0.95 6.70
CA ILE A 134 -6.81 1.81 6.45
C ILE A 134 -5.58 1.07 6.98
N GLY A 135 -4.56 0.93 6.14
CA GLY A 135 -3.25 0.45 6.57
C GLY A 135 -2.18 1.47 6.24
N LEU A 136 -1.54 1.98 7.29
CA LEU A 136 -0.39 2.87 7.20
C LEU A 136 0.89 2.06 7.45
N CYS A 137 1.93 2.31 6.65
CA CYS A 137 3.26 1.76 6.88
C CYS A 137 4.35 2.81 6.69
N ASP A 138 5.58 2.47 7.09
CA ASP A 138 6.75 3.25 6.71
C ASP A 138 6.79 3.46 5.19
N PRO A 139 7.08 4.68 4.71
CA PRO A 139 7.19 4.92 3.28
C PRO A 139 8.40 4.22 2.68
N VAL A 140 8.30 3.90 1.39
CA VAL A 140 9.46 3.40 0.62
C VAL A 140 10.57 4.46 0.64
N ILE A 141 11.78 4.09 1.06
CA ILE A 141 12.90 5.04 1.26
C ILE A 141 13.30 5.74 -0.05
N GLY A 142 13.25 5.06 -1.19
CA GLY A 142 13.60 5.61 -2.50
C GLY A 142 12.38 5.72 -3.41
N LEU A 143 11.50 6.68 -3.16
CA LEU A 143 10.33 6.93 -3.99
C LEU A 143 10.51 8.29 -4.68
N GLY A 144 11.03 8.26 -5.91
CA GLY A 144 11.41 9.46 -6.67
C GLY A 144 10.31 10.52 -6.72
N VAL A 145 9.07 10.14 -7.09
CA VAL A 145 7.93 11.08 -7.15
C VAL A 145 7.65 11.81 -5.83
N ARG A 146 7.84 11.16 -4.67
CA ARG A 146 7.73 11.86 -3.39
C ARG A 146 8.93 12.77 -3.18
N ASP A 147 10.12 12.21 -3.36
CA ASP A 147 11.37 12.82 -2.97
C ASP A 147 11.70 14.06 -3.82
N GLU A 148 11.46 14.00 -5.12
CA GLU A 148 11.78 15.01 -6.13
C GLU A 148 10.56 15.91 -6.43
N ASN A 149 9.39 15.32 -6.72
CA ASN A 149 8.25 16.09 -7.26
C ASN A 149 7.33 16.64 -6.15
N SER A 150 7.25 15.99 -4.98
CA SER A 150 6.37 16.43 -3.88
C SER A 150 7.10 17.26 -2.83
N ILE A 151 8.11 16.68 -2.18
CA ILE A 151 8.79 17.28 -1.03
C ILE A 151 10.00 18.11 -1.49
N ASN A 152 10.74 17.62 -2.48
CA ASN A 152 11.99 18.20 -2.98
C ASN A 152 13.08 18.32 -1.90
N TRP A 153 13.30 17.24 -1.16
CA TRP A 153 14.30 17.19 -0.08
C TRP A 153 15.63 16.56 -0.52
N THR A 154 16.70 16.97 0.12
CA THR A 154 18.01 16.32 0.00
C THR A 154 18.02 14.95 0.67
N LYS A 155 19.01 14.11 0.32
CA LYS A 155 19.24 12.81 0.98
C LYS A 155 19.35 12.94 2.51
N ASN A 156 20.03 13.97 3.02
CA ASN A 156 20.21 14.18 4.45
C ASN A 156 18.91 14.59 5.15
N GLN A 157 18.13 15.50 4.54
CA GLN A 157 16.80 15.86 5.04
C GLN A 157 15.89 14.64 5.08
N LYS A 158 15.85 13.83 4.00
CA LYS A 158 15.08 12.58 3.95
C LYS A 158 15.44 11.61 5.07
N LEU A 159 16.73 11.33 5.28
CA LEU A 159 17.16 10.40 6.35
C LEU A 159 16.69 10.86 7.74
N LYS A 160 16.62 12.17 7.97
CA LYS A 160 16.14 12.76 9.22
C LYS A 160 14.61 12.74 9.31
N ARG A 161 13.90 13.14 8.25
CA ARG A 161 12.48 13.52 8.26
C ARG A 161 11.52 12.51 7.65
N LEU A 162 11.99 11.46 6.95
CA LEU A 162 11.12 10.38 6.47
C LEU A 162 10.36 9.68 7.59
N TYR A 163 10.90 9.70 8.82
CA TYR A 163 10.22 9.22 10.02
C TYR A 163 8.91 9.99 10.30
N ASN A 164 8.75 11.21 9.81
CA ASN A 164 7.54 12.00 10.01
C ASN A 164 6.47 11.74 8.93
N CYS A 165 6.72 10.77 8.04
CA CYS A 165 5.83 10.38 6.95
C CYS A 165 5.34 8.93 7.12
N MET A 166 4.15 8.63 6.59
CA MET A 166 3.64 7.25 6.42
C MET A 166 2.99 7.10 5.04
N THR A 167 2.97 5.89 4.50
CA THR A 167 2.23 5.54 3.28
C THR A 167 0.97 4.77 3.65
N ALA A 168 -0.19 5.22 3.18
CA ALA A 168 -1.41 4.44 3.17
C ALA A 168 -1.31 3.39 2.05
N TYR A 169 -0.74 2.23 2.39
CA TYR A 169 -0.52 1.13 1.44
C TYR A 169 -1.80 0.39 1.07
N ILE A 170 -2.83 0.51 1.92
CA ILE A 170 -4.18 0.02 1.66
C ILE A 170 -5.17 1.00 2.28
N LEU A 171 -6.18 1.35 1.48
CA LEU A 171 -7.22 2.28 1.87
C LEU A 171 -8.43 2.09 0.95
N GLY A 172 -9.62 1.98 1.52
CA GLY A 172 -10.87 1.87 0.76
C GLY A 172 -11.99 1.22 1.57
N ALA A 173 -13.20 1.35 1.04
CA ALA A 173 -14.38 0.69 1.57
C ALA A 173 -14.55 -0.72 0.99
N ILE A 174 -15.17 -1.61 1.76
CA ILE A 174 -15.59 -2.94 1.31
C ILE A 174 -17.07 -2.94 0.92
N PRO A 175 -17.56 -3.95 0.17
CA PRO A 175 -18.98 -4.07 -0.10
C PRO A 175 -19.83 -4.19 1.18
N PRO A 176 -21.07 -3.66 1.19
CA PRO A 176 -21.68 -2.82 0.14
C PRO A 176 -21.33 -1.32 0.24
N TYR A 177 -20.61 -0.87 1.28
CA TYR A 177 -20.22 0.54 1.45
C TYR A 177 -19.42 1.13 0.29
N ASN A 178 -18.68 0.31 -0.46
CA ASN A 178 -17.98 0.74 -1.67
C ASN A 178 -18.92 1.26 -2.78
N ARG A 179 -20.20 0.87 -2.79
CA ARG A 179 -21.22 1.32 -3.74
C ARG A 179 -21.70 2.75 -3.47
N VAL A 180 -21.59 3.21 -2.22
CA VAL A 180 -22.08 4.52 -1.76
C VAL A 180 -20.99 5.56 -1.58
N LEU A 181 -19.90 5.46 -2.35
CA LEU A 181 -18.73 6.37 -2.30
C LEU A 181 -17.99 6.41 -0.94
N ALA A 182 -18.18 5.41 -0.08
CA ALA A 182 -17.55 5.40 1.24
C ALA A 182 -16.02 5.25 1.17
N SER A 183 -15.43 4.78 0.06
CA SER A 183 -13.97 4.81 -0.11
C SER A 183 -13.39 6.23 -0.02
N LYS A 184 -14.16 7.25 -0.40
CA LYS A 184 -13.77 8.67 -0.18
C LYS A 184 -13.80 9.02 1.30
N LEU A 185 -14.80 8.55 2.04
CA LEU A 185 -14.90 8.72 3.49
C LEU A 185 -13.72 8.06 4.21
N VAL A 186 -13.34 6.84 3.82
CA VAL A 186 -12.16 6.14 4.34
C VAL A 186 -10.88 6.93 4.03
N ALA A 187 -10.74 7.51 2.83
CA ALA A 187 -9.63 8.42 2.49
C ALA A 187 -9.58 9.69 3.36
N LEU A 188 -10.74 10.27 3.71
CA LEU A 188 -10.81 11.40 4.63
C LEU A 188 -10.47 11.00 6.07
N ALA A 189 -10.84 9.78 6.49
CA ALA A 189 -10.60 9.29 7.84
C ALA A 189 -9.11 9.21 8.22
N VAL A 190 -8.21 9.16 7.23
CA VAL A 190 -6.76 9.31 7.40
C VAL A 190 -6.39 10.64 8.08
N MET A 191 -7.18 11.69 7.88
CA MET A 191 -6.98 13.01 8.46
C MET A 191 -7.65 13.19 9.82
N PHE A 192 -8.32 12.17 10.36
CA PHE A 192 -8.93 12.27 11.68
C PHE A 192 -7.87 12.55 12.76
N PRO A 193 -8.16 13.40 13.76
CA PRO A 193 -7.22 13.68 14.85
C PRO A 193 -6.70 12.42 15.55
N THR A 194 -7.56 11.39 15.66
CA THR A 194 -7.23 10.08 16.24
C THR A 194 -6.04 9.41 15.55
N VAL A 195 -5.91 9.51 14.23
CA VAL A 195 -4.79 8.90 13.48
C VAL A 195 -3.45 9.46 13.93
N ARG A 196 -3.35 10.78 14.10
CA ARG A 196 -2.13 11.44 14.61
C ARG A 196 -1.87 11.10 16.07
N GLN A 197 -2.93 11.08 16.89
CA GLN A 197 -2.84 10.75 18.31
C GLN A 197 -2.33 9.32 18.51
N ASP A 198 -2.86 8.35 17.77
CA ASP A 198 -2.48 6.94 17.87
C ASP A 198 -1.07 6.69 17.35
N PHE A 199 -0.67 7.38 16.27
CA PHE A 199 0.71 7.37 15.83
C PHE A 199 1.67 7.91 16.90
N TYR A 200 1.36 9.07 17.47
CA TYR A 200 2.16 9.66 18.54
C TYR A 200 2.23 8.73 19.76
N ARG A 201 1.09 8.21 20.24
CA ARG A 201 1.05 7.27 21.38
C ARG A 201 1.87 6.02 21.13
N LYS A 202 1.81 5.45 19.93
CA LYS A 202 2.48 4.21 19.58
C LYS A 202 4.00 4.35 19.45
N TYR A 203 4.48 5.52 19.00
CA TYR A 203 5.89 5.73 18.65
C TYR A 203 6.64 6.75 19.51
N LYS A 204 5.94 7.55 20.33
CA LYS A 204 6.60 8.44 21.29
C LYS A 204 7.57 7.65 22.17
N ASN A 205 8.72 8.26 22.46
CA ASN A 205 9.77 7.70 23.33
C ASN A 205 10.36 6.36 22.85
N LYS A 206 10.17 5.98 21.59
CA LYS A 206 10.84 4.81 21.01
C LYS A 206 12.07 5.25 20.23
N SER A 207 13.22 4.72 20.64
CA SER A 207 14.43 4.82 19.85
C SER A 207 14.26 4.07 18.52
N SER A 208 14.73 4.69 17.44
CA SER A 208 14.73 4.04 16.14
C SER A 208 15.66 2.82 16.19
N LEU A 209 15.23 1.66 15.67
CA LEU A 209 16.04 0.44 15.71
C LEU A 209 17.37 0.56 14.94
N ILE A 210 17.44 1.50 14.00
CA ILE A 210 18.58 1.66 13.10
C ILE A 210 19.56 2.72 13.64
N THR A 211 19.05 3.88 14.07
CA THR A 211 19.89 5.00 14.52
C THR A 211 20.02 5.11 16.03
N GLY A 212 19.18 4.40 16.82
CA GLY A 212 19.13 4.53 18.28
C GLY A 212 18.51 5.84 18.78
N GLU A 213 18.21 6.78 17.88
CA GLU A 213 17.70 8.10 18.23
C GLU A 213 16.20 8.06 18.58
N ASN A 214 15.81 8.81 19.60
CA ASN A 214 14.42 9.12 19.90
C ASN A 214 13.95 10.25 18.98
N LYS A 215 13.24 9.90 17.89
CA LYS A 215 12.76 10.85 16.90
C LYS A 215 11.40 11.42 17.32
N LYS A 216 11.21 12.73 17.13
CA LYS A 216 9.89 13.37 17.31
C LYS A 216 8.85 12.67 16.44
N SER A 217 7.86 12.05 17.09
CA SER A 217 6.85 11.19 16.44
C SER A 217 5.66 12.00 15.92
N ASP A 218 5.95 13.08 15.20
CA ASP A 218 4.95 13.92 14.55
C ASP A 218 4.65 13.35 13.16
N LEU A 219 3.43 12.84 12.96
CA LEU A 219 2.97 12.38 11.66
C LEU A 219 2.43 13.56 10.86
N VAL A 220 3.28 14.16 10.01
CA VAL A 220 2.94 15.42 9.31
C VAL A 220 2.50 15.20 7.87
N TYR A 221 2.75 14.02 7.31
CA TYR A 221 2.56 13.75 5.89
C TYR A 221 2.17 12.30 5.66
N ILE A 222 1.08 12.09 4.92
CA ILE A 222 0.68 10.77 4.45
C ILE A 222 0.64 10.78 2.92
N ASP A 223 1.09 9.71 2.30
CA ASP A 223 0.93 9.50 0.86
C ASP A 223 0.24 8.18 0.53
N THR A 224 -0.16 8.03 -0.72
CA THR A 224 -0.68 6.77 -1.26
C THR A 224 -0.44 6.67 -2.76
N LEU A 225 -0.65 5.47 -3.31
CA LEU A 225 -0.48 5.15 -4.71
C LEU A 225 -1.78 4.63 -5.32
N GLY A 226 -2.31 5.33 -6.32
CA GLY A 226 -3.32 4.85 -7.24
C GLY A 226 -2.78 3.66 -8.04
N ALA A 227 -3.37 2.51 -7.75
CA ALA A 227 -3.09 1.20 -8.33
C ALA A 227 -2.92 1.18 -9.86
N PHE A 228 -3.88 1.76 -10.58
CA PHE A 228 -3.98 1.68 -12.04
C PHE A 228 -4.13 3.10 -12.60
N GLY A 229 -3.14 3.94 -12.29
CA GLY A 229 -3.20 5.37 -12.57
C GLY A 229 -4.10 6.15 -11.59
N LYS A 230 -4.73 7.23 -12.06
CA LYS A 230 -5.51 8.13 -11.19
C LYS A 230 -6.74 7.41 -10.63
N SER A 231 -6.91 7.47 -9.31
CA SER A 231 -8.05 6.86 -8.62
C SER A 231 -9.17 7.87 -8.39
N ALA A 232 -10.41 7.45 -8.65
CA ALA A 232 -11.61 8.23 -8.34
C ALA A 232 -11.77 8.53 -6.85
N ILE A 233 -11.14 7.74 -5.96
CA ILE A 233 -11.16 7.94 -4.50
C ILE A 233 -10.60 9.33 -4.15
N TYR A 234 -9.40 9.64 -4.63
CA TYR A 234 -8.68 10.86 -4.27
C TYR A 234 -9.03 12.06 -5.14
N ASN A 235 -9.69 11.84 -6.28
CA ASN A 235 -10.04 12.90 -7.20
C ASN A 235 -10.95 13.95 -6.54
N ARG A 236 -10.52 15.23 -6.56
CA ARG A 236 -11.19 16.39 -5.96
C ARG A 236 -11.50 16.25 -4.45
N LEU A 237 -10.84 15.32 -3.77
CA LEU A 237 -11.03 15.09 -2.34
C LEU A 237 -10.19 16.13 -1.58
N ILE A 238 -10.79 16.82 -0.61
CA ILE A 238 -10.08 17.87 0.14
C ILE A 238 -8.78 17.33 0.72
N ASN A 239 -7.71 18.12 0.57
CA ASN A 239 -6.37 17.84 1.08
C ASN A 239 -5.73 16.53 0.56
N TRP A 240 -6.26 15.94 -0.51
CA TRP A 240 -5.62 14.89 -1.29
C TRP A 240 -5.25 15.43 -2.67
N GLU A 241 -3.96 15.48 -2.96
CA GLU A 241 -3.44 16.07 -4.20
C GLU A 241 -2.71 15.03 -5.03
N PHE A 242 -3.06 14.95 -6.31
CA PHE A 242 -2.25 14.22 -7.30
C PHE A 242 -0.97 15.01 -7.56
N VAL A 243 0.18 14.35 -7.49
CA VAL A 243 1.48 14.96 -7.76
C VAL A 243 1.98 14.56 -9.14
N ASP A 244 2.21 13.25 -9.34
CA ASP A 244 2.75 12.70 -10.58
C ASP A 244 2.58 11.17 -10.60
N TYR A 245 3.15 10.49 -11.59
CA TYR A 245 3.22 9.04 -11.68
C TYR A 245 4.55 8.48 -11.18
N THR A 246 4.53 7.24 -10.70
CA THR A 246 5.77 6.48 -10.45
C THR A 246 6.40 6.00 -11.77
N LYS A 247 7.68 5.65 -11.73
CA LYS A 247 8.41 5.10 -12.90
C LYS A 247 7.97 3.68 -13.32
N GLY A 248 7.02 3.06 -12.63
CA GLY A 248 6.50 1.74 -12.98
C GLY A 248 7.39 0.53 -12.61
N GLN A 249 8.28 0.70 -11.64
CA GLN A 249 9.09 -0.41 -11.12
C GLN A 249 8.30 -1.27 -10.11
N SER A 250 8.35 -2.58 -10.26
CA SER A 250 7.69 -3.55 -9.40
C SER A 250 8.53 -4.82 -9.24
N HIS A 251 8.34 -5.53 -8.14
CA HIS A 251 8.83 -6.90 -7.96
C HIS A 251 7.68 -7.90 -7.80
N LEU A 252 6.42 -7.43 -7.79
CA LEU A 252 5.27 -8.27 -7.43
C LEU A 252 5.01 -9.37 -8.45
N HIS A 253 5.20 -9.09 -9.73
CA HIS A 253 5.05 -10.07 -10.81
C HIS A 253 6.04 -11.23 -10.73
N ILE A 254 7.18 -11.09 -10.03
CA ILE A 254 8.13 -12.20 -9.77
C ILE A 254 8.00 -12.76 -8.35
N THR A 255 7.64 -11.91 -7.38
CA THR A 255 7.61 -12.34 -5.97
C THR A 255 6.30 -12.95 -5.53
N ALA A 256 5.20 -12.66 -6.23
CA ALA A 256 3.87 -13.14 -5.89
C ALA A 256 3.35 -14.25 -6.83
N ASN A 257 4.11 -14.64 -7.86
CA ASN A 257 3.77 -15.75 -8.77
C ASN A 257 4.49 -17.08 -8.42
N GLY A 258 5.20 -17.13 -7.28
CA GLY A 258 5.99 -18.31 -6.85
C GLY A 258 7.47 -18.27 -7.24
N SER A 259 7.87 -17.42 -8.18
CA SER A 259 9.28 -17.32 -8.63
C SER A 259 10.26 -16.80 -7.57
N TRP A 260 9.76 -16.24 -6.46
CA TRP A 260 10.62 -15.87 -5.32
C TRP A 260 11.41 -17.06 -4.75
N GLU A 261 10.79 -18.23 -4.65
CA GLU A 261 11.45 -19.42 -4.11
C GLU A 261 12.55 -19.93 -5.05
N LEU A 262 12.33 -19.82 -6.36
CA LEU A 262 13.32 -20.14 -7.39
C LEU A 262 14.50 -19.18 -7.37
N ILE A 263 14.25 -17.87 -7.25
CA ILE A 263 15.30 -16.85 -7.11
C ILE A 263 16.19 -17.14 -5.90
N LYS A 264 15.63 -17.63 -4.78
CA LYS A 264 16.43 -17.94 -3.60
C LYS A 264 17.37 -19.14 -3.79
N GLN A 265 17.08 -20.05 -4.72
CA GLN A 265 17.92 -21.22 -4.99
C GLN A 265 19.19 -20.88 -5.77
N VAL A 266 19.22 -19.75 -6.46
CA VAL A 266 20.37 -19.33 -7.29
C VAL A 266 21.19 -18.21 -6.67
N VAL A 267 20.68 -17.57 -5.62
CA VAL A 267 21.41 -16.51 -4.91
C VAL A 267 22.27 -17.16 -3.82
N PRO A 268 23.57 -16.83 -3.75
CA PRO A 268 24.46 -17.40 -2.74
C PRO A 268 24.02 -17.03 -1.29
N PRO A 269 24.11 -17.97 -0.32
CA PRO A 269 23.68 -17.76 1.07
C PRO A 269 24.32 -16.56 1.77
N GLU A 270 25.54 -16.18 1.43
CA GLU A 270 26.24 -15.01 1.99
C GLU A 270 25.54 -13.69 1.64
N VAL A 271 24.88 -13.63 0.48
CA VAL A 271 24.02 -12.49 0.13
C VAL A 271 22.81 -12.44 1.07
N PHE A 272 22.44 -13.59 1.65
CA PHE A 272 21.43 -13.73 2.70
C PHE A 272 21.82 -13.21 4.08
N GLU A 273 23.09 -12.89 4.33
CA GLU A 273 23.52 -12.43 5.64
C GLU A 273 23.20 -10.95 5.89
N THR A 274 22.94 -10.19 4.84
CA THR A 274 22.54 -8.77 4.92
C THR A 274 21.04 -8.56 5.22
N TYR A 275 20.35 -9.58 5.73
CA TYR A 275 18.87 -9.68 5.85
C TYR A 275 18.27 -8.96 7.05
N LYS A 276 19.08 -8.23 7.80
CA LYS A 276 18.60 -7.56 9.02
C LYS A 276 17.92 -6.24 8.65
N TYR A 277 16.78 -6.01 9.31
CA TYR A 277 16.12 -4.71 9.32
C TYR A 277 17.16 -3.61 9.58
N GLY A 278 17.23 -2.61 8.69
CA GLY A 278 18.22 -1.53 8.77
C GLY A 278 19.45 -1.64 7.87
N LYS A 279 19.70 -2.78 7.21
CA LYS A 279 20.83 -2.96 6.27
C LYS A 279 20.50 -2.55 4.83
N GLY A 280 19.80 -1.43 4.67
CA GLY A 280 19.56 -0.76 3.39
C GLY A 280 18.18 -0.98 2.76
N PRO A 281 17.76 -0.09 1.84
CA PRO A 281 16.42 -0.08 1.24
C PRO A 281 16.14 -1.34 0.41
N ASN A 282 14.89 -1.82 0.51
CA ASN A 282 14.29 -2.85 -0.34
C ASN A 282 15.19 -4.08 -0.61
N TRP A 283 15.55 -4.82 0.45
CA TRP A 283 16.42 -6.00 0.34
C TRP A 283 15.90 -7.03 -0.66
N LYS A 284 14.57 -7.24 -0.74
CA LYS A 284 13.96 -8.12 -1.74
C LYS A 284 14.36 -7.73 -3.16
N MET A 285 14.36 -6.44 -3.46
CA MET A 285 14.80 -5.94 -4.78
C MET A 285 16.29 -6.20 -5.04
N ARG A 286 17.16 -6.08 -4.01
CA ARG A 286 18.60 -6.39 -4.16
C ARG A 286 18.84 -7.86 -4.46
N ILE A 287 18.12 -8.73 -3.76
CA ILE A 287 18.21 -10.19 -3.93
C ILE A 287 17.65 -10.60 -5.28
N LEU A 288 16.53 -10.02 -5.67
CA LEU A 288 15.95 -10.23 -6.98
C LEU A 288 16.91 -9.82 -8.09
N LYS A 289 17.50 -8.62 -8.01
CA LYS A 289 18.56 -8.17 -8.95
C LYS A 289 19.77 -9.10 -8.97
N ARG A 290 20.18 -9.66 -7.82
CA ARG A 290 21.26 -10.64 -7.79
C ARG A 290 20.85 -11.94 -8.48
N GLY A 291 19.69 -12.50 -8.15
CA GLY A 291 19.20 -13.75 -8.76
C GLY A 291 18.97 -13.62 -10.26
N LEU A 292 18.44 -12.49 -10.74
CA LEU A 292 18.31 -12.24 -12.17
C LEU A 292 19.68 -12.27 -12.86
N ARG A 293 20.70 -11.64 -12.29
CA ARG A 293 22.08 -11.69 -12.82
C ARG A 293 22.67 -13.09 -12.83
N GLU A 294 22.44 -13.88 -11.79
CA GLU A 294 22.87 -15.29 -11.73
C GLU A 294 22.22 -16.15 -12.83
N LEU A 295 21.01 -15.79 -13.25
CA LEU A 295 20.26 -16.47 -14.31
C LEU A 295 20.53 -15.90 -15.71
N GLY A 296 21.41 -14.89 -15.84
CA GLY A 296 21.61 -14.17 -17.09
C GLY A 296 20.34 -13.50 -17.61
N LEU A 297 19.49 -13.02 -16.69
CA LEU A 297 18.29 -12.22 -16.97
C LEU A 297 18.56 -10.74 -16.69
N SER A 298 17.93 -9.87 -17.47
CA SER A 298 18.08 -8.42 -17.32
C SER A 298 17.41 -7.90 -16.05
N GLU A 299 18.03 -6.93 -15.36
CA GLU A 299 17.38 -6.22 -14.25
C GLU A 299 16.19 -5.36 -14.72
N ASP A 300 16.08 -5.07 -16.02
CA ASP A 300 14.94 -4.36 -16.61
C ASP A 300 13.63 -5.13 -16.47
N MET A 301 13.67 -6.43 -16.16
CA MET A 301 12.49 -7.21 -15.75
C MET A 301 11.74 -6.60 -14.57
N LEU A 302 12.35 -5.70 -13.81
CA LEU A 302 11.71 -5.00 -12.70
C LEU A 302 10.94 -3.75 -13.14
N SER A 303 11.20 -3.27 -14.35
CA SER A 303 10.61 -2.07 -14.94
C SER A 303 9.43 -2.47 -15.84
N ILE A 304 8.32 -2.83 -15.21
CA ILE A 304 7.18 -3.45 -15.91
C ILE A 304 6.25 -2.43 -16.56
N GLY A 305 6.54 -1.13 -16.51
CA GLY A 305 5.66 -0.09 -17.03
C GLY A 305 4.39 0.17 -16.20
N TRP A 306 4.22 -0.51 -15.07
CA TRP A 306 3.04 -0.36 -14.19
C TRP A 306 3.10 0.92 -13.36
N GLN A 307 2.88 2.05 -14.03
CA GLN A 307 2.91 3.38 -13.42
C GLN A 307 1.72 3.60 -12.50
N ARG A 308 2.00 4.08 -11.29
CA ARG A 308 1.00 4.33 -10.24
C ARG A 308 0.87 5.83 -10.00
N ALA A 309 -0.34 6.35 -9.91
CA ALA A 309 -0.53 7.77 -9.59
C ALA A 309 -0.18 8.02 -8.12
N TYR A 310 0.69 8.98 -7.84
CA TYR A 310 1.08 9.34 -6.49
C TYR A 310 0.20 10.47 -5.97
N TYR A 311 -0.31 10.28 -4.75
CA TYR A 311 -1.11 11.28 -4.06
C TYR A 311 -0.49 11.60 -2.71
N ARG A 312 -0.55 12.88 -2.33
CA ARG A 312 -0.14 13.37 -1.02
C ARG A 312 -1.32 13.88 -0.21
N CYS A 313 -1.23 13.73 1.10
CA CYS A 313 -2.17 14.22 2.11
C CYS A 313 -1.38 14.76 3.32
N PRO A 314 -1.03 16.06 3.31
CA PRO A 314 -0.37 16.68 4.45
C PRO A 314 -1.30 16.81 5.66
N LEU A 315 -0.81 16.46 6.85
CA LEU A 315 -1.58 16.61 8.10
C LEU A 315 -1.20 17.88 8.89
N ALA A 316 -0.17 18.58 8.44
CA ALA A 316 0.26 19.88 8.94
C ALA A 316 0.14 20.93 7.83
N GLU A 317 -0.10 22.18 8.21
CA GLU A 317 -0.12 23.32 7.29
C GLU A 317 1.31 23.61 6.81
N ASN A 318 2.27 23.67 7.73
CA ASN A 318 3.70 23.88 7.48
C ASN A 318 4.49 22.57 7.26
N TRP A 319 3.83 21.57 6.68
CA TRP A 319 4.42 20.23 6.52
C TRP A 319 5.73 20.28 5.72
N LYS A 320 5.83 21.15 4.72
CA LYS A 320 6.97 21.19 3.81
C LYS A 320 8.18 21.79 4.51
N GLU A 321 8.02 22.94 5.16
CA GLU A 321 9.04 23.63 5.97
C GLU A 321 9.56 22.68 7.06
N TYR A 322 8.66 21.94 7.71
CA TYR A 322 9.04 20.96 8.73
C TYR A 322 9.86 19.79 8.16
N LEU A 323 9.45 19.22 7.02
CA LEU A 323 10.17 18.12 6.36
C LEU A 323 11.48 18.57 5.70
N LEU A 324 11.60 19.83 5.30
CA LEU A 324 12.85 20.44 4.84
C LEU A 324 13.77 20.85 6.00
N GLY A 325 13.25 20.87 7.23
CA GLY A 325 14.01 21.22 8.43
C GLY A 325 14.20 22.72 8.63
N GLU A 326 13.42 23.54 7.92
CA GLU A 326 13.34 25.00 8.07
C GLU A 326 12.66 25.38 9.39
N THR A 327 11.84 24.48 9.95
CA THR A 327 11.25 24.62 11.28
C THR A 327 11.31 23.30 12.07
N SER A 328 11.22 23.42 13.40
CA SER A 328 11.16 22.30 14.34
C SER A 328 9.79 22.13 15.02
N SER A 329 8.84 23.01 14.69
CA SER A 329 7.49 23.09 15.24
C SER A 329 6.47 22.77 14.16
N VAL A 330 5.44 22.01 14.52
CA VAL A 330 4.37 21.62 13.59
C VAL A 330 3.13 22.47 13.83
N VAL A 331 2.60 23.07 12.77
CA VAL A 331 1.30 23.73 12.73
C VAL A 331 0.32 22.76 12.11
N TRP A 332 -0.56 22.20 12.94
CA TRP A 332 -1.45 21.12 12.52
C TRP A 332 -2.66 21.65 11.74
N GLN A 333 -3.05 20.90 10.70
CA GLN A 333 -4.36 21.08 10.07
C GLN A 333 -5.47 20.91 11.13
N LYS A 334 -6.46 21.80 11.10
CA LYS A 334 -7.57 21.84 12.08
C LYS A 334 -8.78 21.00 11.68
N PHE A 335 -8.57 19.90 10.96
CA PHE A 335 -9.67 19.00 10.61
C PHE A 335 -10.25 18.32 11.85
N THR A 336 -11.57 18.35 11.99
CA THR A 336 -12.30 17.47 12.92
C THR A 336 -12.93 16.31 12.16
N GLN A 337 -13.20 15.20 12.86
CA GLN A 337 -13.96 14.09 12.28
C GLN A 337 -15.31 14.58 11.73
N LYS A 338 -16.04 15.36 12.52
CA LYS A 338 -17.36 15.91 12.15
C LYS A 338 -17.31 16.73 10.86
N ASP A 339 -16.32 17.61 10.72
CA ASP A 339 -16.21 18.48 9.53
C ASP A 339 -15.90 17.67 8.28
N LEU A 340 -15.02 16.68 8.37
CA LEU A 340 -14.66 15.81 7.25
C LEU A 340 -15.84 14.92 6.82
N VAL A 341 -16.58 14.37 7.78
CA VAL A 341 -17.79 13.57 7.52
C VAL A 341 -18.90 14.44 6.92
N THR A 342 -19.09 15.65 7.44
CA THR A 342 -20.05 16.63 6.91
C THR A 342 -19.70 17.04 5.48
N TYR A 343 -18.42 17.34 5.22
CA TYR A 343 -17.92 17.60 3.87
C TYR A 343 -18.21 16.41 2.94
N TRP A 344 -18.00 15.17 3.42
CA TRP A 344 -18.28 14.00 2.61
C TRP A 344 -19.74 13.90 2.21
N HIS A 345 -20.64 14.04 3.19
CA HIS A 345 -22.10 14.06 2.96
C HIS A 345 -22.49 15.14 1.94
N GLN A 346 -22.12 16.39 2.20
CA GLN A 346 -22.51 17.54 1.36
C GLN A 346 -21.93 17.47 -0.06
N ARG A 347 -20.67 17.05 -0.21
CA ARG A 347 -19.98 17.09 -1.51
C ARG A 347 -20.28 15.87 -2.38
N TRP A 348 -20.39 14.70 -1.76
CA TRP A 348 -20.39 13.43 -2.48
C TRP A 348 -21.73 12.72 -2.42
N VAL A 349 -22.37 12.69 -1.24
CA VAL A 349 -23.58 11.91 -0.98
C VAL A 349 -24.84 12.69 -1.38
N ASN A 350 -25.12 13.82 -0.75
CA ASN A 350 -26.37 14.58 -0.94
C ASN A 350 -26.68 14.87 -2.41
N PRO A 351 -25.73 15.28 -3.26
CA PRO A 351 -26.01 15.56 -4.67
C PRO A 351 -26.30 14.31 -5.52
N ARG A 352 -26.17 13.11 -4.95
CA ARG A 352 -26.26 11.82 -5.66
C ARG A 352 -27.13 10.82 -4.91
N MET A 353 -27.92 11.26 -3.92
CA MET A 353 -28.61 10.35 -2.98
C MET A 353 -29.38 9.24 -3.71
N ASP A 354 -30.22 9.60 -4.68
CA ASP A 354 -31.04 8.64 -5.43
C ASP A 354 -30.20 7.62 -6.20
N VAL A 355 -29.10 8.08 -6.83
CA VAL A 355 -28.18 7.21 -7.59
C VAL A 355 -27.41 6.28 -6.65
N LEU A 356 -27.02 6.76 -5.46
CA LEU A 356 -26.32 5.94 -4.48
C LEU A 356 -27.26 4.92 -3.84
N GLN A 357 -28.53 5.29 -3.62
CA GLN A 357 -29.55 4.37 -3.13
C GLN A 357 -29.83 3.26 -4.15
N ALA A 358 -30.06 3.61 -5.42
CA ALA A 358 -30.23 2.61 -6.48
C ALA A 358 -29.05 1.64 -6.57
N LYS A 359 -27.81 2.15 -6.51
CA LYS A 359 -26.60 1.31 -6.50
C LYS A 359 -26.47 0.44 -5.26
N LEU A 360 -27.00 0.87 -4.12
CA LEU A 360 -26.98 0.09 -2.89
C LEU A 360 -27.97 -1.08 -3.01
N ASP A 361 -29.13 -0.84 -3.62
CA ASP A 361 -30.23 -1.79 -3.80
C ASP A 361 -29.98 -2.81 -4.94
N GLU A 362 -29.06 -2.52 -5.87
CA GLU A 362 -28.58 -3.47 -6.87
C GLU A 362 -27.76 -4.60 -6.20
N GLU A 363 -28.26 -5.83 -6.18
CA GLU A 363 -27.57 -7.01 -5.60
C GLU A 363 -26.26 -7.37 -6.29
#